data_AF-A0A1H6XC10-F1
#
_entry.id   AF-A0A1H6XC10-F1
#
_cell.length_a   1.000
_cell.length_b   1.000
_cell.length_c   1.000
_cell.angle_alpha   90.00
_cell.angle_beta   90.00
_cell.angle_gamma   90.00
#
_symmetry.space_group_name_H-M   'P 1'
#
loop_
_entity.id
_entity.type
_entity.pdbx_description
1 polymer ?
#
loop_
_entity_poly.entity_id
_entity_poly.type
_entity_poly.pdbx_seq_one_letter_code
_entity_poly.pdbx_strand_id
1 'polypeptide(L)'
;MLKKIIILVCLLLTLSGTVLAMRNDASFSYKGIKLGDDYQSMTEKIGNPRFDLSKLIAGTMVTYYMYKDDTKIGFDTIHNQVVDIQIGDKNYVDVNGIKIGATPYKMQKVYGKSTRTMLGGKLFYIYVNEKDKQEKLLLQLDPDEGYLTGFRITNLIVDEKSDIKTSDADLDQSVNPNDVNTIYMGSKDIDTSRVKTNQ
;
A
#
# COMPACT_ATOMS: atom_id res chain seq x y z
N MET A 1 -25.88 -15.98 -50.49
CA MET A 1 -25.53 -16.42 -49.10
C MET A 1 -24.37 -15.65 -48.48
N LEU A 2 -23.49 -15.03 -49.29
CA LEU A 2 -22.35 -14.22 -48.85
C LEU A 2 -22.73 -13.01 -47.96
N LYS A 3 -23.83 -12.30 -48.26
CA LYS A 3 -24.31 -11.16 -47.44
C LYS A 3 -24.72 -11.55 -46.01
N LYS A 4 -25.23 -12.76 -45.79
CA LYS A 4 -25.64 -13.24 -44.45
C LYS A 4 -24.44 -13.62 -43.58
N ILE A 5 -23.36 -14.11 -44.22
CA ILE A 5 -22.11 -14.48 -43.55
C ILE A 5 -21.35 -13.21 -43.12
N ILE A 6 -21.35 -12.15 -43.94
CA ILE A 6 -20.71 -10.87 -43.60
C ILE A 6 -21.39 -10.18 -42.41
N ILE A 7 -22.73 -10.21 -42.33
CA ILE A 7 -23.46 -9.62 -41.19
C ILE A 7 -23.17 -10.37 -39.88
N LEU A 8 -23.04 -11.70 -39.94
CA LEU A 8 -22.74 -12.53 -38.76
C LEU A 8 -21.30 -12.32 -38.25
N VAL A 9 -20.34 -12.12 -39.16
CA VAL A 9 -18.93 -11.83 -38.80
C VAL A 9 -18.77 -10.42 -38.21
N CYS A 10 -19.51 -9.42 -38.70
CA CYS A 10 -19.51 -8.09 -38.11
C CYS A 10 -20.18 -8.04 -36.73
N LEU A 11 -21.19 -8.88 -36.46
CA LEU A 11 -21.86 -8.95 -35.16
C LEU A 11 -21.03 -9.68 -34.08
N LEU A 12 -20.09 -10.54 -34.49
CA LEU A 12 -19.18 -11.25 -33.58
C LEU A 12 -17.96 -10.41 -33.18
N LEU A 13 -17.60 -9.39 -33.96
CA LEU A 13 -16.45 -8.50 -33.69
C LEU A 13 -16.78 -7.37 -32.70
N THR A 14 -18.05 -7.16 -32.34
CA THR A 14 -18.47 -6.14 -31.37
C THR A 14 -18.60 -6.67 -29.94
N LEU A 15 -18.39 -7.97 -29.70
CA LEU A 15 -18.45 -8.57 -28.35
C LEU A 15 -17.15 -8.50 -27.55
N SER A 16 -16.04 -8.09 -28.16
CA SER A 16 -14.81 -7.74 -27.46
C SER A 16 -14.81 -6.26 -27.12
N GLY A 17 -15.80 -5.84 -26.32
CA GLY A 17 -15.66 -4.65 -25.50
C GLY A 17 -14.57 -4.91 -24.47
N THR A 18 -13.30 -4.75 -24.86
CA THR A 18 -12.24 -4.55 -23.87
C THR A 18 -12.57 -3.24 -23.18
N VAL A 19 -13.27 -3.33 -22.04
CA VAL A 19 -13.18 -2.28 -21.03
C VAL A 19 -11.73 -2.31 -20.58
N LEU A 20 -10.88 -1.61 -21.33
CA LEU A 20 -9.68 -1.05 -20.77
C LEU A 20 -10.20 -0.08 -19.73
N ALA A 21 -10.37 -0.58 -18.50
CA ALA A 21 -10.41 0.29 -17.33
C ALA A 21 -9.10 1.06 -17.44
N MET A 22 -9.17 2.26 -18.01
CA MET A 22 -8.01 3.12 -18.19
C MET A 22 -7.54 3.42 -16.78
N ARG A 23 -6.55 2.65 -16.35
CA ARG A 23 -6.08 2.64 -14.99
C ARG A 23 -5.22 3.88 -14.83
N ASN A 24 -5.90 4.98 -14.53
CA ASN A 24 -5.30 6.30 -14.51
C ASN A 24 -4.26 6.35 -13.39
N ASP A 25 -3.01 6.68 -13.71
CA ASP A 25 -1.92 6.86 -12.74
C ASP A 25 -2.32 7.81 -11.61
N ALA A 26 -3.24 8.75 -11.87
CA ALA A 26 -3.75 9.68 -10.87
C ALA A 26 -4.44 8.98 -9.67
N SER A 27 -4.83 7.71 -9.82
CA SER A 27 -5.36 6.85 -8.75
C SER A 27 -4.32 6.50 -7.69
N PHE A 28 -3.04 6.74 -7.97
CA PHE A 28 -1.91 6.50 -7.08
C PHE A 28 -1.42 7.82 -6.46
N SER A 29 -2.36 8.61 -5.93
CA SER A 29 -2.02 9.83 -5.20
C SER A 29 -3.04 10.17 -4.13
N TYR A 30 -2.59 10.90 -3.11
CA TYR A 30 -3.43 11.48 -2.06
C TYR A 30 -3.25 12.99 -2.00
N LYS A 31 -4.28 13.76 -2.35
CA LYS A 31 -4.22 15.24 -2.37
C LYS A 31 -2.98 15.78 -3.12
N GLY A 32 -2.60 15.09 -4.20
CA GLY A 32 -1.43 15.41 -5.01
C GLY A 32 -0.09 14.85 -4.52
N ILE A 33 -0.04 14.18 -3.36
CA ILE A 33 1.13 13.45 -2.88
C ILE A 33 1.23 12.11 -3.60
N LYS A 34 2.43 11.79 -4.07
CA LYS A 34 2.77 10.52 -4.73
C LYS A 34 3.92 9.84 -4.00
N LEU A 35 4.10 8.55 -4.27
CA LEU A 35 5.34 7.88 -3.89
C LEU A 35 6.52 8.55 -4.58
N GLY A 36 7.65 8.68 -3.88
CA GLY A 36 8.83 9.41 -4.35
C GLY A 36 8.85 10.90 -4.02
N ASP A 37 7.73 11.50 -3.60
CA ASP A 37 7.72 12.90 -3.16
C ASP A 37 8.60 13.09 -1.92
N ASP A 38 9.30 14.22 -1.84
CA ASP A 38 10.08 14.58 -0.65
C ASP A 38 9.20 15.14 0.48
N TYR A 39 9.81 15.31 1.66
CA TYR A 39 9.11 15.80 2.86
C TYR A 39 8.57 17.22 2.70
N GLN A 40 9.29 18.09 2.00
CA GLN A 40 8.87 19.49 1.80
C GLN A 40 7.61 19.52 0.92
N SER A 41 7.64 18.83 -0.21
CA SER A 41 6.50 18.73 -1.12
C SER A 41 5.27 18.13 -0.44
N MET A 42 5.48 17.10 0.40
CA MET A 42 4.41 16.50 1.20
C MET A 42 3.77 17.54 2.15
N THR A 43 4.58 18.24 2.95
CA THR A 43 4.08 19.20 3.93
C THR A 43 3.44 20.43 3.31
N GLU A 44 3.91 20.88 2.14
CA GLU A 44 3.25 21.94 1.36
C GLU A 44 1.83 21.54 0.90
N LYS A 45 1.61 20.27 0.57
CA LYS A 45 0.31 19.78 0.04
C LYS A 45 -0.73 19.51 1.11
N ILE A 46 -0.34 18.93 2.25
CA ILE A 46 -1.30 18.48 3.28
C ILE A 46 -1.05 19.07 4.67
N GLY A 47 -0.07 19.95 4.80
CA GLY A 47 0.30 20.59 6.06
C GLY A 47 1.12 19.69 6.97
N ASN A 48 1.26 20.15 8.21
CA ASN A 48 2.09 19.49 9.21
C ASN A 48 1.41 18.28 9.84
N PRO A 49 2.15 17.19 10.10
CA PRO A 49 1.64 16.05 10.84
C PRO A 49 1.40 16.39 12.30
N ARG A 50 0.58 15.57 12.97
CA ARG A 50 0.31 15.68 14.42
C ARG A 50 1.45 15.13 15.25
N PHE A 51 1.98 13.99 14.81
CA PHE A 51 3.11 13.28 15.40
C PHE A 51 3.65 12.28 14.37
N ASP A 52 4.78 11.68 14.69
CA ASP A 52 5.41 10.65 13.87
C ASP A 52 5.82 9.43 14.69
N LEU A 53 6.02 8.30 14.01
CA LEU A 53 6.54 7.08 14.60
C LEU A 53 7.31 6.27 13.55
N SER A 54 8.52 5.83 13.89
CA SER A 54 9.36 5.02 12.99
C SER A 54 9.19 3.52 13.18
N LYS A 55 9.20 2.77 12.07
CA LYS A 55 9.12 1.31 12.04
C LYS A 55 10.06 0.74 10.98
N LEU A 56 10.63 -0.44 11.25
CA LEU A 56 11.37 -1.22 10.26
C LEU A 56 10.40 -2.15 9.51
N ILE A 57 10.18 -1.88 8.23
CA ILE A 57 9.31 -2.66 7.34
C ILE A 57 10.17 -3.32 6.26
N ALA A 58 10.25 -4.65 6.29
CA ALA A 58 11.00 -5.44 5.30
C ALA A 58 12.44 -4.93 5.04
N GLY A 59 13.11 -4.41 6.08
CA GLY A 59 14.45 -3.84 5.99
C GLY A 59 14.53 -2.33 5.71
N THR A 60 13.40 -1.68 5.43
CA THR A 60 13.31 -0.22 5.24
C THR A 60 12.88 0.46 6.53
N MET A 61 13.64 1.47 6.98
CA MET A 61 13.24 2.32 8.11
C MET A 61 12.24 3.37 7.62
N VAL A 62 10.98 3.23 8.01
CA VAL A 62 9.88 4.10 7.58
C VAL A 62 9.39 4.91 8.76
N THR A 63 9.44 6.25 8.66
CA THR A 63 8.79 7.17 9.58
C THR A 63 7.38 7.45 9.10
N TYR A 64 6.37 7.08 9.90
CA TYR A 64 4.98 7.37 9.61
C TYR A 64 4.56 8.70 10.24
N TYR A 65 4.21 9.65 9.40
CA TYR A 65 3.61 10.93 9.77
C TYR A 65 2.09 10.81 9.87
N MET A 66 1.54 11.13 11.04
CA MET A 66 0.15 10.86 11.40
C MET A 66 -0.71 12.12 11.31
N TYR A 67 -1.84 12.04 10.59
CA TYR A 67 -2.76 13.15 10.36
C TYR A 67 -4.11 12.93 11.07
N LYS A 68 -4.95 13.98 11.13
CA LYS A 68 -6.20 13.99 11.92
C LYS A 68 -7.26 12.98 11.44
N ASP A 69 -7.28 12.69 10.15
CA ASP A 69 -8.35 11.92 9.50
C ASP A 69 -7.95 10.45 9.29
N ASP A 70 -7.24 9.85 10.24
CA ASP A 70 -6.68 8.48 10.16
C ASP A 70 -5.76 8.24 8.96
N THR A 71 -5.32 9.31 8.30
CA THR A 71 -4.32 9.27 7.22
C THR A 71 -2.92 9.21 7.81
N LYS A 72 -2.08 8.33 7.25
CA LYS A 72 -0.68 8.13 7.65
C LYS A 72 0.19 8.15 6.39
N ILE A 73 1.30 8.90 6.40
CA ILE A 73 2.26 8.92 5.30
C ILE A 73 3.58 8.33 5.78
N GLY A 74 3.98 7.21 5.20
CA GLY A 74 5.26 6.54 5.45
C GLY A 74 6.36 7.14 4.58
N PHE A 75 7.43 7.55 5.25
CA PHE A 75 8.58 8.23 4.66
C PHE A 75 9.86 7.43 4.91
N ASP A 76 10.58 7.12 3.85
CA ASP A 76 11.92 6.52 3.95
C ASP A 76 12.93 7.62 4.24
N THR A 77 13.43 7.63 5.47
CA THR A 77 14.38 8.64 5.97
C THR A 77 15.75 8.56 5.31
N ILE A 78 16.14 7.38 4.81
CA ILE A 78 17.45 7.17 4.19
C ILE A 78 17.45 7.78 2.78
N HIS A 79 16.38 7.55 2.03
CA HIS A 79 16.25 8.00 0.64
C HIS A 79 15.45 9.30 0.49
N ASN A 80 14.97 9.89 1.59
CA ASN A 80 14.22 11.14 1.65
C ASN A 80 13.00 11.17 0.71
N GLN A 81 12.16 10.13 0.78
CA GLN A 81 11.02 9.97 -0.12
C GLN A 81 9.82 9.29 0.54
N VAL A 82 8.61 9.63 0.08
CA VAL A 82 7.37 8.94 0.45
C VAL A 82 7.35 7.53 -0.15
N VAL A 83 7.04 6.52 0.67
CA VAL A 83 7.03 5.09 0.30
C VAL A 83 5.71 4.37 0.64
N ASP A 84 4.88 4.96 1.50
CA ASP A 84 3.57 4.42 1.86
C ASP A 84 2.58 5.56 2.15
N ILE A 85 1.34 5.42 1.71
CA ILE A 85 0.26 6.38 1.96
C ILE A 85 -0.96 5.56 2.37
N GLN A 86 -1.34 5.63 3.64
CA GLN A 86 -2.55 4.99 4.17
C GLN A 86 -3.61 6.06 4.38
N ILE A 87 -4.78 5.90 3.76
CA ILE A 87 -5.83 6.91 3.71
C ILE A 87 -7.06 6.39 4.45
N GLY A 88 -7.29 6.93 5.65
CA GLY A 88 -8.51 6.73 6.44
C GLY A 88 -9.52 7.88 6.34
N ASP A 89 -9.19 8.93 5.58
CA ASP A 89 -10.00 10.14 5.43
C ASP A 89 -11.36 9.83 4.78
N LYS A 90 -12.44 9.86 5.58
CA LYS A 90 -13.81 9.55 5.13
C LYS A 90 -14.35 10.52 4.09
N ASN A 91 -13.75 11.71 3.98
CA ASN A 91 -14.11 12.72 2.99
C ASN A 91 -13.29 12.60 1.70
N TYR A 92 -12.25 11.76 1.68
CA TYR A 92 -11.46 11.51 0.49
C TYR A 92 -12.30 10.80 -0.58
N VAL A 93 -12.21 11.36 -1.79
CA VAL A 93 -12.73 10.76 -3.01
C VAL A 93 -11.56 10.67 -3.97
N ASP A 94 -11.27 9.47 -4.46
CA ASP A 94 -10.21 9.28 -5.45
C ASP A 94 -10.60 9.91 -6.79
N VAL A 95 -9.63 9.98 -7.70
CA VAL A 95 -9.83 10.57 -9.04
C VAL A 95 -10.89 9.84 -9.88
N ASN A 96 -11.27 8.62 -9.51
CA ASN A 96 -12.28 7.81 -10.19
C ASN A 96 -13.64 7.82 -9.47
N GLY A 97 -13.82 8.65 -8.43
CA GLY A 97 -15.08 8.77 -7.71
C GLY A 97 -15.37 7.64 -6.70
N ILE A 98 -14.35 6.88 -6.31
CA ILE A 98 -14.38 5.89 -5.23
C ILE A 98 -14.09 6.61 -3.91
N LYS A 99 -14.85 6.26 -2.87
CA LYS A 99 -14.70 6.77 -1.50
C LYS A 99 -14.95 5.65 -0.52
N ILE A 100 -14.54 5.84 0.74
CA ILE A 100 -14.84 4.91 1.83
C ILE A 100 -16.35 4.61 1.87
N GLY A 101 -16.70 3.33 2.05
CA GLY A 101 -18.05 2.78 1.93
C GLY A 101 -18.43 2.33 0.51
N ALA A 102 -17.55 2.42 -0.49
CA ALA A 102 -17.81 1.89 -1.82
C ALA A 102 -18.03 0.37 -1.79
N THR A 103 -18.99 -0.11 -2.59
CA THR A 103 -19.32 -1.53 -2.69
C THR A 103 -18.27 -2.30 -3.51
N PRO A 104 -18.12 -3.63 -3.30
CA PRO A 104 -17.30 -4.49 -4.15
C PRO A 104 -17.55 -4.28 -5.64
N TYR A 105 -18.82 -4.21 -6.04
CA TYR A 105 -19.22 -3.98 -7.42
C TYR A 105 -18.71 -2.63 -7.94
N LYS A 106 -18.86 -1.55 -7.16
CA LYS A 106 -18.41 -0.22 -7.58
C LYS A 106 -16.88 -0.17 -7.76
N MET A 107 -16.13 -0.74 -6.83
CA MET A 107 -14.66 -0.80 -6.91
C MET A 107 -14.19 -1.62 -8.11
N GLN A 108 -14.71 -2.83 -8.30
CA GLN A 108 -14.28 -3.70 -9.40
C GLN A 108 -14.72 -3.20 -10.78
N LYS A 109 -15.83 -2.44 -10.83
CA LYS A 109 -16.24 -1.74 -12.06
C LYS A 109 -15.23 -0.66 -12.47
N VAL A 110 -14.63 0.02 -11.50
CA VAL A 110 -13.69 1.13 -11.74
C VAL A 110 -12.27 0.63 -12.00
N TYR A 111 -11.75 -0.24 -11.14
CA TYR A 111 -10.35 -0.68 -11.20
C TYR A 111 -10.14 -2.02 -11.92
N GLY A 112 -11.22 -2.70 -12.30
CA GLY A 112 -11.18 -4.06 -12.83
C GLY A 112 -11.35 -5.13 -11.76
N LYS A 113 -11.45 -6.39 -12.19
CA LYS A 113 -11.63 -7.53 -11.27
C LYS A 113 -10.33 -7.80 -10.50
N SER A 114 -10.46 -8.02 -9.19
CA SER A 114 -9.39 -8.49 -8.31
C SER A 114 -9.95 -9.54 -7.35
N THR A 115 -9.11 -10.49 -6.95
CA THR A 115 -9.43 -11.42 -5.86
C THR A 115 -9.19 -10.73 -4.52
N ARG A 116 -9.93 -11.14 -3.49
CA ARG A 116 -9.71 -10.69 -2.10
C ARG A 116 -8.46 -11.39 -1.56
N THR A 117 -7.54 -10.63 -1.00
CA THR A 117 -6.27 -11.13 -0.44
C THR A 117 -6.15 -10.72 1.02
N MET A 118 -5.82 -11.67 1.89
CA MET A 118 -5.52 -11.39 3.30
C MET A 118 -4.06 -10.95 3.42
N LEU A 119 -3.81 -9.82 4.07
CA LEU A 119 -2.47 -9.30 4.37
C LEU A 119 -2.50 -8.67 5.77
N GLY A 120 -1.64 -9.14 6.67
CA GLY A 120 -1.57 -8.63 8.04
C GLY A 120 -2.91 -8.64 8.78
N GLY A 121 -3.72 -9.69 8.58
CA GLY A 121 -5.06 -9.81 9.18
C GLY A 121 -6.13 -8.87 8.61
N LYS A 122 -5.81 -8.15 7.52
CA LYS A 122 -6.74 -7.26 6.81
C LYS A 122 -7.01 -7.79 5.41
N LEU A 123 -8.22 -7.54 4.91
CA LEU A 123 -8.67 -8.00 3.60
C LEU A 123 -8.52 -6.90 2.56
N PHE A 124 -7.98 -7.20 1.38
CA PHE A 124 -7.74 -6.20 0.34
C PHE A 124 -8.15 -6.65 -1.06
N TYR A 125 -8.52 -5.70 -1.92
CA TYR A 125 -8.23 -5.81 -3.36
C TYR A 125 -6.89 -5.14 -3.65
N ILE A 126 -6.06 -5.76 -4.48
CA ILE A 126 -4.71 -5.27 -4.77
C ILE A 126 -4.56 -5.05 -6.26
N TYR A 127 -4.09 -3.87 -6.61
CA TYR A 127 -3.90 -3.49 -7.99
C TYR A 127 -2.49 -2.90 -8.17
N VAL A 128 -1.72 -3.37 -9.17
CA VAL A 128 -0.33 -2.93 -9.46
C VAL A 128 -0.27 -1.83 -10.52
N ASN A 129 0.46 -0.72 -10.31
CA ASN A 129 0.58 0.33 -11.34
C ASN A 129 1.17 -0.25 -12.64
N GLU A 130 0.61 0.13 -13.79
CA GLU A 130 1.08 -0.39 -15.07
C GLU A 130 2.42 0.19 -15.49
N LYS A 131 2.70 1.44 -15.12
CA LYS A 131 3.94 2.16 -15.44
C LYS A 131 5.06 1.87 -14.46
N ASP A 132 4.72 1.60 -13.21
CA ASP A 132 5.66 1.17 -12.18
C ASP A 132 5.14 -0.07 -11.47
N LYS A 133 5.77 -1.23 -11.71
CA LYS A 133 5.32 -2.50 -11.14
C LYS A 133 5.59 -2.63 -9.65
N GLN A 134 6.39 -1.74 -9.06
CA GLN A 134 6.65 -1.72 -7.62
C GLN A 134 5.50 -1.05 -6.87
N GLU A 135 4.86 -0.06 -7.49
CA GLU A 135 3.75 0.69 -6.89
C GLU A 135 2.43 -0.09 -6.94
N LYS A 136 1.73 -0.12 -5.82
CA LYS A 136 0.47 -0.84 -5.62
C LYS A 136 -0.57 0.06 -4.97
N LEU A 137 -1.81 -0.09 -5.43
CA LEU A 137 -3.02 0.43 -4.79
C LEU A 137 -3.72 -0.74 -4.11
N LEU A 138 -3.88 -0.64 -2.80
CA LEU A 138 -4.56 -1.59 -1.95
C LEU A 138 -5.85 -0.93 -1.47
N LEU A 139 -6.98 -1.59 -1.74
CA LEU A 139 -8.30 -1.19 -1.25
C LEU A 139 -8.65 -2.08 -0.06
N GLN A 140 -8.58 -1.54 1.15
CA GLN A 140 -8.91 -2.28 2.37
C GLN A 140 -10.42 -2.52 2.44
N LEU A 141 -10.80 -3.75 2.76
CA LEU A 141 -12.18 -4.21 2.78
C LEU A 141 -12.61 -4.54 4.19
N ASP A 142 -13.88 -4.24 4.47
CA ASP A 142 -14.61 -4.83 5.57
C ASP A 142 -14.64 -6.37 5.37
N PRO A 143 -14.31 -7.18 6.39
CA PRO A 143 -14.19 -8.62 6.24
C PRO A 143 -15.53 -9.31 5.97
N ASP A 144 -16.64 -8.75 6.47
CA ASP A 144 -17.96 -9.35 6.41
C ASP A 144 -18.65 -8.97 5.09
N GLU A 145 -18.78 -7.67 4.86
CA GLU A 145 -19.56 -7.12 3.74
C GLU A 145 -18.70 -6.76 2.52
N GLY A 146 -17.40 -6.55 2.71
CA GLY A 146 -16.47 -6.19 1.63
C GLY A 146 -16.56 -4.74 1.17
N TYR A 147 -17.23 -3.86 1.92
CA TYR A 147 -17.21 -2.43 1.64
C TYR A 147 -15.80 -1.85 1.84
N LEU A 148 -15.46 -0.80 1.09
CA LEU A 148 -14.17 -0.12 1.24
C LEU A 148 -14.05 0.55 2.61
N THR A 149 -13.03 0.20 3.39
CA THR A 149 -12.73 0.81 4.70
C THR A 149 -11.53 1.74 4.67
N GLY A 150 -10.70 1.69 3.63
CA GLY A 150 -9.54 2.56 3.49
C GLY A 150 -8.76 2.29 2.21
N PHE A 151 -7.87 3.21 1.84
CA PHE A 151 -6.95 3.04 0.72
C PHE A 151 -5.52 2.94 1.25
N ARG A 152 -4.66 2.24 0.51
CA ARG A 152 -3.22 2.28 0.73
C ARG A 152 -2.49 2.32 -0.62
N ILE A 153 -1.56 3.24 -0.78
CA ILE A 153 -0.68 3.34 -1.95
C ILE A 153 0.74 3.11 -1.47
N THR A 154 1.46 2.13 -2.02
CA THR A 154 2.78 1.77 -1.52
C THR A 154 3.67 1.10 -2.56
N ASN A 155 4.97 1.31 -2.44
CA ASN A 155 6.00 0.54 -3.14
C ASN A 155 6.78 -0.41 -2.20
N LEU A 156 6.39 -0.46 -0.92
CA LEU A 156 6.96 -1.40 0.04
C LEU A 156 6.59 -2.84 -0.33
N ILE A 157 7.44 -3.78 0.09
CA ILE A 157 7.10 -5.20 0.03
C ILE A 157 5.95 -5.42 1.02
N VAL A 158 4.80 -5.83 0.48
CA VAL A 158 3.60 -6.14 1.26
C VAL A 158 3.43 -7.65 1.24
N ASP A 159 3.72 -8.30 2.37
CA ASP A 159 3.48 -9.71 2.61
C ASP A 159 2.82 -9.90 4.00
N GLU A 160 2.36 -11.13 4.28
CA GLU A 160 1.68 -11.41 5.55
C GLU A 160 2.57 -11.08 6.76
N LYS A 161 3.88 -11.25 6.68
CA LYS A 161 4.82 -11.04 7.80
C LYS A 161 5.21 -9.56 7.95
N SER A 162 5.22 -8.79 6.86
CA SER A 162 5.56 -7.37 6.86
C SER A 162 4.43 -6.51 7.42
N ASP A 163 3.16 -6.91 7.21
CA ASP A 163 1.99 -6.15 7.67
C ASP A 163 1.50 -6.53 9.08
N ILE A 164 1.90 -7.69 9.63
CA ILE A 164 1.57 -8.07 11.03
C ILE A 164 2.13 -7.04 12.03
N LYS A 165 3.22 -6.33 11.70
CA LYS A 165 3.82 -5.28 12.55
C LYS A 165 3.15 -3.91 12.46
N THR A 166 2.11 -3.79 11.63
CA THR A 166 1.40 -2.53 11.35
C THR A 166 0.11 -2.42 12.17
N SER A 167 -0.20 -3.41 13.02
CA SER A 167 -1.32 -3.33 13.94
C SER A 167 -1.10 -2.20 14.96
N ASP A 168 -2.14 -1.43 15.26
CA ASP A 168 -2.08 -0.36 16.28
C ASP A 168 -1.93 -0.94 17.71
N ALA A 169 -1.93 -2.28 17.88
CA ALA A 169 -1.75 -2.96 19.15
C ALA A 169 -0.28 -3.10 19.58
N ASP A 170 0.68 -2.91 18.67
CA ASP A 170 2.12 -3.06 18.94
C ASP A 170 2.86 -1.73 19.10
N LEU A 171 2.16 -0.68 19.55
CA LEU A 171 2.73 0.65 19.82
C LEU A 171 3.78 0.67 20.95
N ASP A 172 4.12 -0.47 21.55
CA ASP A 172 5.07 -0.59 22.66
C ASP A 172 6.51 -0.92 22.22
N GLN A 173 6.80 -0.91 20.92
CA GLN A 173 8.18 -0.99 20.41
C GLN A 173 8.52 0.23 19.55
N SER A 174 8.62 1.39 20.21
CA SER A 174 9.32 2.53 19.63
C SER A 174 10.79 2.16 19.44
N VAL A 175 11.24 1.99 18.19
CA VAL A 175 12.67 1.86 17.90
C VAL A 175 13.24 3.27 17.92
N ASN A 176 14.14 3.56 18.85
CA ASN A 176 14.87 4.82 18.88
C ASN A 176 15.67 4.94 17.57
N PRO A 177 15.45 5.99 16.75
CA PRO A 177 16.16 6.15 15.48
C PRO A 177 17.68 6.34 15.63
N ASN A 178 18.20 6.49 16.85
CA ASN A 178 19.63 6.53 17.14
C ASN A 178 20.27 5.15 17.45
N ASP A 179 19.48 4.07 17.53
CA ASP A 179 19.97 2.71 17.83
C ASP A 179 20.35 1.89 16.56
N VAL A 180 20.68 2.59 15.46
CA VAL A 180 21.08 2.00 14.16
C VAL A 180 22.31 1.08 14.27
N ASN A 181 23.05 1.15 15.39
CA ASN A 181 24.22 0.32 15.62
C ASN A 181 23.92 -1.13 16.03
N THR A 182 22.64 -1.51 16.20
CA THR A 182 22.27 -2.86 16.66
C THR A 182 21.89 -3.82 15.53
N ILE A 183 21.85 -3.37 14.27
CA ILE A 183 21.43 -4.21 13.12
C ILE A 183 22.62 -4.92 12.43
N TYR A 184 23.86 -4.66 12.83
CA TYR A 184 25.03 -5.46 12.46
C TYR A 184 25.44 -6.43 13.59
N MET A 185 24.60 -7.44 13.86
CA MET A 185 25.03 -8.64 14.59
C MET A 185 24.73 -9.91 13.79
N GLY A 186 25.33 -9.98 12.60
CA GLY A 186 25.57 -11.24 11.89
C GLY A 186 27.08 -11.47 11.84
N SER A 187 27.54 -12.56 12.46
CA SER A 187 28.94 -13.02 12.58
C SER A 187 29.82 -12.28 13.61
N LYS A 188 29.57 -12.50 14.90
CA LYS A 188 30.67 -12.58 15.86
C LYS A 188 30.76 -14.03 16.29
N ASP A 189 31.80 -14.72 15.82
CA ASP A 189 32.08 -16.10 16.19
C ASP A 189 32.08 -16.20 17.72
N ILE A 190 31.26 -17.11 18.25
CA ILE A 190 31.27 -17.42 19.67
C ILE A 190 32.53 -18.25 19.92
N ASP A 191 33.53 -17.62 20.54
CA ASP A 191 34.73 -18.30 21.04
C ASP A 191 34.32 -19.29 22.14
N THR A 192 34.34 -20.58 21.79
CA THR A 192 34.00 -21.69 22.70
C THR A 192 35.20 -22.24 23.46
N SER A 193 36.38 -21.60 23.38
CA SER A 193 37.63 -22.08 23.99
C SER A 193 37.63 -22.15 25.53
N ARG A 194 36.56 -21.70 26.21
CA ARG A 194 36.48 -21.65 27.68
C ARG A 194 35.44 -22.57 28.32
N VAL A 195 34.78 -23.45 27.56
CA VAL A 195 33.92 -24.48 28.17
C VAL A 195 34.80 -25.59 28.74
N LYS A 196 35.13 -25.52 30.03
CA LYS A 196 35.69 -26.66 30.76
C LYS A 196 34.58 -27.66 31.03
N THR A 197 34.66 -28.83 30.39
CA THR A 197 33.87 -30.01 30.75
C THR A 197 34.43 -30.55 32.06
N ASN A 198 33.68 -30.41 33.16
CA ASN A 198 34.02 -31.11 34.40
C ASN A 198 33.57 -32.58 34.26
N GLN A 199 34.52 -33.50 34.42
CA GLN A 199 34.26 -34.93 34.67
C GLN A 199 33.74 -35.15 36.09
#